data_AF-B0CEM5-F1
#
_entry.id   AF-B0CEM5-F1
#
_cell.length_a   1.000
_cell.length_b   1.000
_cell.length_c   1.000
_cell.angle_alpha   90.00
_cell.angle_beta   90.00
_cell.angle_gamma   90.00
#
_symmetry.space_group_name_H-M   'P 1'
#
loop_
_entity.id
_entity.type
_entity.pdbx_description
1 polymer ?
#
loop_
_entity_poly.entity_id
_entity_poly.type
_entity_poly.pdbx_seq_one_letter_code
_entity_poly.pdbx_strand_id
1 'polypeptide(L)'
;MDLLPLPSELVEAFTENASLIRVTNNKIAQFISTAEDLAPDQSELLRRLAISLEHERFEDGWSGLKRIYTAAEKADPNNIEVLISLAVSALDWIEEWHTPNYQTRLQIALDAEYALNRAAAIAPDDADIFFRQGLLYYNHPARHEPQSPYQRKALSCFEHAHALQPDHQMAILYQAHCYHDLGVWQSAYQSYLAVDMDSLLSQHPTWLWRKLKRDEQLALCAAKLGKTQESTQRLEQLFDAIEALDDEQKTYDVTNLDEAVEILCTCINHAELSQRLMQLLKQLDLLTRYEQAIYEMAKTGLTPAYKTI
;
A
#
# COMPACT_ATOMS: atom_id res chain seq x y z
N MET A 1 36.75 2.45 -26.77
CA MET A 1 35.31 2.14 -26.81
C MET A 1 34.64 3.49 -26.87
N ASP A 2 34.11 3.84 -28.03
CA ASP A 2 33.47 5.14 -28.21
C ASP A 2 32.16 5.11 -27.43
N LEU A 3 32.06 5.99 -26.42
CA LEU A 3 30.85 6.23 -25.64
C LEU A 3 29.71 6.52 -26.61
N LEU A 4 28.63 5.75 -26.57
CA LEU A 4 27.42 6.09 -27.30
C LEU A 4 26.95 7.46 -26.76
N PRO A 5 26.75 8.48 -27.62
CA PRO A 5 26.31 9.77 -27.15
C PRO A 5 24.95 9.62 -26.49
N LEU A 6 24.83 10.14 -25.26
CA LEU A 6 23.57 10.23 -24.54
C LEU A 6 22.50 10.83 -25.48
N PRO A 7 21.24 10.35 -25.45
CA PRO A 7 20.17 10.95 -26.22
C PRO A 7 20.10 12.44 -25.90
N SER A 8 20.17 13.30 -26.91
CA SER A 8 20.19 14.76 -26.74
C SER A 8 19.01 15.26 -25.91
N GLU A 9 17.88 14.55 -26.02
CA GLU A 9 16.64 14.79 -25.27
C GLU A 9 16.79 14.62 -23.75
N LEU A 10 17.65 13.69 -23.30
CA LEU A 10 17.97 13.50 -21.88
C LEU A 10 18.98 14.54 -21.39
N VAL A 11 19.97 14.89 -22.21
CA VAL A 11 20.95 15.93 -21.85
C VAL A 11 20.25 17.29 -21.72
N GLU A 12 19.37 17.63 -22.66
CA GLU A 12 18.60 18.88 -22.69
C GLU A 12 17.62 19.00 -21.52
N ALA A 13 16.99 17.89 -21.10
CA ALA A 13 16.00 17.87 -20.03
C ALA A 13 16.56 18.17 -18.62
N PHE A 14 17.89 18.17 -18.45
CA PHE A 14 18.55 18.28 -17.15
C PHE A 14 19.68 19.34 -17.11
N THR A 15 19.79 20.21 -18.13
CA THR A 15 20.90 21.18 -18.29
C THR A 15 20.79 22.55 -17.60
N GLU A 16 19.82 22.85 -16.72
CA GLU A 16 19.80 24.16 -16.03
C GLU A 16 19.51 24.14 -14.51
N ASN A 17 20.38 24.86 -13.78
CA ASN A 17 20.26 25.46 -12.44
C ASN A 17 20.40 24.64 -11.14
N ALA A 18 20.86 25.36 -10.10
CA ALA A 18 21.78 24.90 -9.05
C ALA A 18 21.18 24.71 -7.64
N SER A 19 21.76 23.76 -6.88
CA SER A 19 21.64 23.44 -5.43
C SER A 19 20.31 22.80 -4.96
N LEU A 20 20.21 21.99 -3.89
CA LEU A 20 21.15 21.39 -2.92
C LEU A 20 20.61 19.95 -2.68
N ILE A 21 21.26 18.97 -3.32
CA ILE A 21 20.81 17.59 -3.62
C ILE A 21 19.73 17.55 -4.73
N ARG A 22 20.20 17.55 -5.98
CA ARG A 22 19.43 17.31 -7.21
C ARG A 22 20.01 16.08 -7.92
N VAL A 23 19.18 15.34 -8.65
CA VAL A 23 19.68 14.48 -9.73
C VAL A 23 20.40 15.39 -10.73
N THR A 24 21.73 15.36 -10.75
CA THR A 24 22.54 16.19 -11.65
C THR A 24 22.86 15.41 -12.92
N ASN A 25 23.20 16.12 -13.99
CA ASN A 25 23.80 15.52 -15.18
C ASN A 25 25.01 14.63 -14.84
N ASN A 26 25.77 14.98 -13.81
CA ASN A 26 26.86 14.14 -13.31
C ASN A 26 26.37 12.85 -12.64
N LYS A 27 25.32 12.88 -11.80
CA LYS A 27 24.73 11.66 -11.23
C LYS A 27 24.18 10.74 -12.32
N ILE A 28 23.52 11.32 -13.32
CA ILE A 28 22.98 10.58 -14.48
C ILE A 28 24.12 9.98 -15.31
N ALA A 29 25.13 10.77 -15.67
CA ALA A 29 26.29 10.29 -16.44
C ALA A 29 27.09 9.23 -15.67
N GLN A 30 27.25 9.40 -14.36
CA GLN A 30 27.89 8.41 -13.50
C GLN A 30 27.12 7.10 -13.50
N PHE A 31 25.79 7.14 -13.28
CA PHE A 31 24.97 5.93 -13.34
C PHE A 31 25.11 5.22 -14.69
N ILE A 32 24.93 5.96 -15.79
CA ILE A 32 24.97 5.40 -17.15
C ILE A 32 26.33 4.78 -17.44
N SER A 33 27.43 5.49 -17.18
CA SER A 33 28.79 4.95 -17.38
C SER A 33 29.10 3.70 -16.55
N THR A 34 28.46 3.54 -15.39
CA THR A 34 28.60 2.32 -14.57
C THR A 34 27.65 1.19 -14.95
N ALA A 35 26.55 1.51 -15.64
CA ALA A 35 25.46 0.58 -15.92
C ALA A 35 25.35 0.18 -17.41
N GLU A 36 26.09 0.83 -18.31
CA GLU A 36 26.05 0.61 -19.76
C GLU A 36 26.37 -0.86 -20.12
N ASP A 37 27.31 -1.49 -19.41
CA ASP A 37 27.65 -2.91 -19.62
C ASP A 37 26.63 -3.90 -19.00
N LEU A 38 25.64 -3.41 -18.24
CA LEU A 38 24.70 -4.22 -17.45
C LEU A 38 23.27 -4.23 -18.02
N ALA A 39 22.96 -3.36 -18.97
CA ALA A 39 21.64 -3.26 -19.60
C ALA A 39 21.74 -3.59 -21.09
N PRO A 40 20.94 -4.55 -21.62
CA PRO A 40 21.06 -5.00 -23.00
C PRO A 40 20.59 -3.96 -24.02
N ASP A 41 19.72 -3.02 -23.62
CA ASP A 41 19.16 -1.99 -24.47
C ASP A 41 18.92 -0.66 -23.73
N GLN A 42 18.67 0.39 -24.52
CA GLN A 42 18.47 1.76 -24.03
C GLN A 42 17.20 1.92 -23.18
N SER A 43 16.12 1.18 -23.49
CA SER A 43 14.87 1.26 -22.74
C SER A 43 15.08 0.75 -21.31
N GLU A 44 15.74 -0.40 -21.17
CA GLU A 44 16.07 -1.00 -19.88
C GLU A 44 17.05 -0.14 -19.07
N LEU A 45 18.08 0.44 -19.72
CA LEU A 45 19.01 1.35 -19.06
C LEU A 45 18.28 2.56 -18.42
N LEU A 46 17.36 3.17 -19.17
CA LEU A 46 16.58 4.31 -18.70
C LEU A 46 15.56 3.94 -17.63
N ARG A 47 14.95 2.75 -17.73
CA ARG A 47 14.08 2.21 -16.67
C ARG A 47 14.84 2.07 -15.34
N ARG A 48 16.03 1.45 -15.37
CA ARG A 48 16.86 1.28 -14.18
C ARG A 48 17.33 2.59 -13.60
N LEU A 49 17.68 3.56 -14.46
CA LEU A 49 18.00 4.92 -14.04
C LEU A 49 16.82 5.53 -13.30
N ALA A 50 15.60 5.48 -13.85
CA ALA A 50 14.42 6.02 -13.21
C ALA A 50 14.16 5.38 -11.83
N ILE A 51 14.20 4.04 -11.73
CA ILE A 51 14.05 3.32 -10.46
C ILE A 51 15.10 3.76 -9.44
N SER A 52 16.38 3.89 -9.85
CA SER A 52 17.44 4.32 -8.93
C SER A 52 17.27 5.74 -8.37
N LEU A 53 16.41 6.54 -9.00
CA LEU A 53 16.15 7.93 -8.66
C LEU A 53 14.74 8.14 -8.07
N GLU A 54 13.92 7.10 -7.93
CA GLU A 54 12.49 7.27 -7.63
C GLU A 54 12.22 7.88 -6.25
N HIS A 55 13.15 7.72 -5.31
CA HIS A 55 13.12 8.33 -3.97
C HIS A 55 13.93 9.64 -3.87
N GLU A 56 14.53 10.09 -4.96
CA GLU A 56 15.26 11.37 -5.00
C GLU A 56 14.30 12.54 -5.25
N ARG A 57 14.67 13.73 -4.75
CA ARG A 57 13.88 14.95 -4.97
C ARG A 57 14.25 15.60 -6.31
N PHE A 58 13.28 15.67 -7.21
CA PHE A 58 13.35 16.44 -8.46
C PHE A 58 12.82 17.86 -8.25
N GLU A 59 13.41 18.87 -8.89
CA GLU A 59 12.95 20.27 -8.79
C GLU A 59 11.52 20.44 -9.31
N ASP A 60 11.21 19.77 -10.41
CA ASP A 60 9.91 19.74 -11.06
C ASP A 60 9.05 18.53 -10.62
N GLY A 61 9.45 17.90 -9.52
CA GLY A 61 8.78 16.77 -8.91
C GLY A 61 8.59 15.61 -9.88
N TRP A 62 7.37 15.05 -9.89
CA TRP A 62 7.03 13.87 -10.70
C TRP A 62 7.38 14.03 -12.18
N SER A 63 7.26 15.25 -12.71
CA SER A 63 7.56 15.54 -14.11
C SER A 63 9.01 15.18 -14.49
N GLY A 64 9.95 15.34 -13.57
CA GLY A 64 11.36 15.02 -13.77
C GLY A 64 11.59 13.51 -13.90
N LEU A 65 11.04 12.74 -12.97
CA LEU A 65 11.11 11.28 -13.00
C LEU A 65 10.37 10.70 -14.22
N LYS A 66 9.16 11.21 -14.49
CA LYS A 66 8.32 10.80 -15.63
C LYS A 66 9.03 11.00 -16.98
N ARG A 67 9.85 12.04 -17.15
CA ARG A 67 10.61 12.24 -18.40
C ARG A 67 11.56 11.08 -18.69
N ILE A 68 12.19 10.51 -17.67
CA ILE A 68 13.09 9.36 -17.83
C ILE A 68 12.28 8.13 -18.29
N TYR A 69 11.15 7.85 -17.63
CA TYR A 69 10.24 6.77 -18.06
C TYR A 69 9.68 6.99 -19.47
N THR A 70 9.34 8.24 -19.82
CA THR A 70 8.85 8.58 -21.17
C THR A 70 9.93 8.34 -22.23
N ALA A 71 11.19 8.65 -21.93
CA ALA A 71 12.31 8.34 -22.81
C ALA A 71 12.55 6.82 -22.92
N ALA A 72 12.37 6.06 -21.82
CA ALA A 72 12.44 4.60 -21.82
C ALA A 72 11.33 3.97 -22.69
N GLU A 73 10.09 4.44 -22.57
CA GLU A 73 8.94 3.99 -23.38
C GLU A 73 9.14 4.35 -24.86
N LYS A 74 9.70 5.51 -25.17
CA LYS A 74 10.03 5.87 -26.58
C LYS A 74 11.08 4.95 -27.19
N ALA A 75 12.07 4.53 -26.41
CA ALA A 75 13.13 3.64 -26.86
C ALA A 75 12.60 2.22 -27.17
N ASP A 76 11.63 1.73 -26.39
CA ASP A 76 10.86 0.52 -26.70
C ASP A 76 9.39 0.65 -26.22
N PRO A 77 8.44 0.96 -27.13
CA PRO A 77 7.03 1.16 -26.77
C PRO A 77 6.29 -0.09 -26.29
N ASN A 78 6.88 -1.28 -26.46
CA ASN A 78 6.31 -2.55 -26.04
C ASN A 78 6.98 -3.12 -24.78
N ASN A 79 7.95 -2.40 -24.20
CA ASN A 79 8.59 -2.82 -22.96
C ASN A 79 7.63 -2.64 -21.76
N ILE A 80 6.97 -3.73 -21.38
CA ILE A 80 5.99 -3.75 -20.29
C ILE A 80 6.65 -3.38 -18.96
N GLU A 81 7.91 -3.75 -18.74
CA GLU A 81 8.62 -3.46 -17.49
C GLU A 81 8.75 -1.96 -17.24
N VAL A 82 8.91 -1.15 -18.29
CA VAL A 82 8.93 0.32 -18.18
C VAL A 82 7.59 0.85 -17.68
N LEU A 83 6.49 0.35 -18.26
CA LEU A 83 5.14 0.76 -17.91
C LEU A 83 4.79 0.36 -16.47
N ILE A 84 5.13 -0.88 -16.08
CA ILE A 84 4.95 -1.37 -14.71
C ILE A 84 5.79 -0.54 -13.73
N SER A 85 7.06 -0.29 -14.04
CA SER A 85 7.96 0.48 -13.16
C SER A 85 7.49 1.92 -12.97
N LEU A 86 7.01 2.59 -14.04
CA LEU A 86 6.39 3.91 -13.95
C LEU A 86 5.21 3.88 -12.97
N ALA A 87 4.31 2.90 -13.11
CA ALA A 87 3.15 2.79 -12.24
C ALA A 87 3.54 2.51 -10.78
N VAL A 88 4.59 1.73 -10.53
CA VAL A 88 5.12 1.47 -9.17
C VAL A 88 5.66 2.75 -8.55
N SER A 89 6.53 3.49 -9.25
CA SER A 89 7.03 4.76 -8.74
C SER A 89 5.87 5.76 -8.53
N ALA A 90 4.87 5.75 -9.40
CA ALA A 90 3.69 6.60 -9.27
C ALA A 90 2.89 6.31 -7.99
N LEU A 91 2.76 5.04 -7.57
CA LEU A 91 2.07 4.66 -6.33
C LEU A 91 2.71 5.30 -5.10
N ASP A 92 4.05 5.33 -5.03
CA ASP A 92 4.78 6.01 -3.95
C ASP A 92 4.59 7.53 -4.02
N TRP A 93 4.67 8.09 -5.23
CA TRP A 93 4.53 9.53 -5.45
C TRP A 93 3.12 10.09 -5.25
N ILE A 94 2.08 9.25 -5.31
CA ILE A 94 0.69 9.62 -5.02
C ILE A 94 0.46 9.80 -3.51
N GLU A 95 1.35 9.32 -2.64
CA GLU A 95 1.17 9.50 -1.22
C GLU A 95 1.28 10.97 -0.79
N GLU A 96 0.46 11.40 0.16
CA GLU A 96 0.39 12.81 0.59
C GLU A 96 1.70 13.32 1.19
N TRP A 97 2.43 12.45 1.91
CA TRP A 97 3.72 12.80 2.49
C TRP A 97 4.80 13.02 1.41
N HIS A 98 4.65 12.39 0.23
CA HIS A 98 5.58 12.55 -0.88
C HIS A 98 5.18 13.72 -1.78
N THR A 99 3.91 13.79 -2.17
CA THR A 99 3.32 14.86 -2.97
C THR A 99 2.13 15.50 -2.24
N PRO A 100 2.35 16.56 -1.43
CA PRO A 100 1.27 17.22 -0.69
C PRO A 100 0.21 17.87 -1.58
N ASN A 101 0.56 18.26 -2.81
CA ASN A 101 -0.37 18.92 -3.71
C ASN A 101 -1.38 17.92 -4.31
N TYR A 102 -2.66 18.08 -3.96
CA TYR A 102 -3.75 17.21 -4.43
C TYR A 102 -3.86 17.12 -5.97
N GLN A 103 -3.75 18.24 -6.69
CA GLN A 103 -3.87 18.24 -8.15
C GLN A 103 -2.70 17.52 -8.81
N THR A 104 -1.49 17.68 -8.27
CA THR A 104 -0.32 16.91 -8.73
C THR A 104 -0.54 15.42 -8.51
N ARG A 105 -1.08 15.00 -7.37
CA ARG A 105 -1.41 13.58 -7.12
C ARG A 105 -2.42 13.01 -8.10
N LEU A 106 -3.45 13.78 -8.46
CA LEU A 106 -4.39 13.36 -9.50
C LEU A 106 -3.70 13.17 -10.85
N GLN A 107 -2.76 14.05 -11.21
CA GLN A 107 -1.99 13.91 -12.44
C GLN A 107 -1.07 12.67 -12.41
N ILE A 108 -0.44 12.39 -11.28
CA ILE A 108 0.38 11.18 -11.10
C ILE A 108 -0.50 9.92 -11.24
N ALA A 109 -1.69 9.91 -10.65
CA ALA A 109 -2.64 8.81 -10.78
C ALA A 109 -3.08 8.57 -12.22
N LEU A 110 -3.32 9.64 -13.01
CA LEU A 110 -3.62 9.54 -14.44
C LEU A 110 -2.46 8.94 -15.23
N ASP A 111 -1.22 9.28 -14.90
CA ASP A 111 -0.03 8.74 -15.55
C ASP A 111 0.16 7.25 -15.25
N ALA A 112 -0.10 6.83 -14.01
CA ALA A 112 -0.11 5.42 -13.63
C ALA A 112 -1.23 4.64 -14.32
N GLU A 113 -2.44 5.22 -14.42
CA GLU A 113 -3.59 4.60 -15.10
C GLU A 113 -3.28 4.41 -16.59
N TYR A 114 -2.66 5.40 -17.25
CA TYR A 114 -2.18 5.28 -18.63
C TYR A 114 -1.20 4.12 -18.78
N ALA A 115 -0.17 4.06 -17.94
CA ALA A 115 0.89 3.06 -18.05
C ALA A 115 0.34 1.64 -17.84
N LEU A 116 -0.51 1.43 -16.83
CA LEU A 116 -1.10 0.13 -16.56
C LEU A 116 -2.13 -0.30 -17.62
N ASN A 117 -2.91 0.62 -18.17
CA ASN A 117 -3.82 0.31 -19.28
C ASN A 117 -3.04 -0.08 -20.54
N ARG A 118 -1.92 0.58 -20.80
CA ARG A 118 -0.98 0.20 -21.89
C ARG A 118 -0.38 -1.18 -21.64
N ALA A 119 0.09 -1.45 -20.42
CA ALA A 119 0.65 -2.73 -20.04
C ALA A 119 -0.38 -3.86 -20.22
N ALA A 120 -1.61 -3.68 -19.74
CA ALA A 120 -2.71 -4.64 -19.89
C ALA A 120 -3.10 -4.88 -21.37
N ALA A 121 -2.94 -3.87 -22.24
CA ALA A 121 -3.18 -4.05 -23.67
C ALA A 121 -2.11 -4.91 -24.35
N ILE A 122 -0.88 -4.94 -23.82
CA ILE A 122 0.23 -5.76 -24.35
C ILE A 122 0.17 -7.18 -23.75
N ALA A 123 -0.11 -7.29 -22.45
CA ALA A 123 -0.23 -8.55 -21.72
C ALA A 123 -1.58 -8.63 -20.96
N PRO A 124 -2.67 -8.99 -21.65
CA PRO A 124 -4.02 -9.00 -21.06
C PRO A 124 -4.28 -10.14 -20.06
N ASP A 125 -3.39 -11.13 -20.00
CA ASP A 125 -3.53 -12.29 -19.12
C ASP A 125 -2.56 -12.22 -17.91
N ASP A 126 -1.85 -11.10 -17.72
CA ASP A 126 -0.92 -10.92 -16.60
C ASP A 126 -1.64 -10.39 -15.35
N ALA A 127 -1.78 -11.26 -14.34
CA ALA A 127 -2.47 -10.93 -13.09
C ALA A 127 -1.82 -9.79 -12.31
N ASP A 128 -0.49 -9.62 -12.37
CA ASP A 128 0.23 -8.60 -11.59
C ASP A 128 -0.10 -7.19 -12.09
N ILE A 129 -0.34 -7.03 -13.40
CA ILE A 129 -0.78 -5.75 -13.98
C ILE A 129 -2.12 -5.33 -13.38
N PHE A 130 -3.09 -6.25 -13.30
CA PHE A 130 -4.40 -5.96 -12.72
C PHE A 130 -4.35 -5.78 -11.21
N PHE A 131 -3.48 -6.53 -10.51
CA PHE A 131 -3.22 -6.29 -9.11
C PHE A 131 -2.72 -4.85 -8.88
N ARG A 132 -1.77 -4.37 -9.69
CA ARG A 132 -1.27 -2.99 -9.62
C ARG A 132 -2.31 -1.94 -10.00
N GLN A 133 -3.18 -2.22 -10.97
CA GLN A 133 -4.34 -1.34 -11.25
C GLN A 133 -5.28 -1.26 -10.05
N GLY A 134 -5.51 -2.39 -9.38
CA GLY A 134 -6.24 -2.45 -8.13
C GLY A 134 -5.61 -1.56 -7.06
N LEU A 135 -4.29 -1.66 -6.87
CA LEU A 135 -3.56 -0.81 -5.93
C LEU A 135 -3.65 0.68 -6.29
N LEU A 136 -3.56 1.04 -7.57
CA LEU A 136 -3.70 2.42 -8.02
C LEU A 136 -5.08 2.98 -7.64
N TYR A 137 -6.15 2.25 -7.93
CA TYR A 137 -7.49 2.70 -7.58
C TYR A 137 -7.75 2.66 -6.07
N TYR A 138 -7.16 1.71 -5.36
CA TYR A 138 -7.24 1.61 -3.90
C TYR A 138 -6.52 2.77 -3.19
N ASN A 139 -5.44 3.30 -3.77
CA ASN A 139 -4.70 4.44 -3.22
C ASN A 139 -5.03 5.76 -3.94
N HIS A 140 -6.04 5.77 -4.81
CA HIS A 140 -6.36 6.94 -5.62
C HIS A 140 -6.73 8.15 -4.72
N PRO A 141 -6.21 9.37 -4.97
CA PRO A 141 -6.46 10.54 -4.12
C PRO A 141 -7.95 10.85 -3.92
N ALA A 142 -8.73 10.67 -4.99
CA ALA A 142 -10.18 10.87 -4.99
C ALA A 142 -10.99 9.64 -4.50
N ARG A 143 -10.38 8.58 -3.94
CA ARG A 143 -11.10 7.35 -3.54
C ARG A 143 -12.22 7.61 -2.53
N HIS A 144 -11.99 8.53 -1.60
CA HIS A 144 -12.92 8.84 -0.52
C HIS A 144 -13.88 9.99 -0.85
N GLU A 145 -13.83 10.53 -2.07
CA GLU A 145 -14.77 11.57 -2.49
C GLU A 145 -16.20 11.01 -2.60
N PRO A 146 -17.23 11.82 -2.33
CA PRO A 146 -18.62 11.42 -2.56
C PRO A 146 -18.81 10.93 -4.00
N GLN A 147 -19.45 9.76 -4.16
CA GLN A 147 -19.73 9.13 -5.47
C GLN A 147 -18.49 8.67 -6.26
N SER A 148 -17.31 8.65 -5.64
CA SER A 148 -16.09 8.14 -6.24
C SER A 148 -16.25 6.72 -6.80
N PRO A 149 -15.80 6.43 -8.04
CA PRO A 149 -15.86 5.08 -8.60
C PRO A 149 -14.69 4.20 -8.14
N TYR A 150 -13.66 4.77 -7.51
CA TYR A 150 -12.36 4.12 -7.36
C TYR A 150 -12.39 2.89 -6.44
N GLN A 151 -13.26 2.87 -5.41
CA GLN A 151 -13.45 1.66 -4.60
C GLN A 151 -13.95 0.47 -5.43
N ARG A 152 -14.92 0.70 -6.33
CA ARG A 152 -15.44 -0.34 -7.22
C ARG A 152 -14.46 -0.72 -8.32
N LYS A 153 -13.73 0.25 -8.88
CA LYS A 153 -12.65 -0.02 -9.83
C LYS A 153 -11.56 -0.91 -9.21
N ALA A 154 -11.12 -0.57 -7.98
CA ALA A 154 -10.12 -1.34 -7.26
C ALA A 154 -10.58 -2.79 -7.04
N LEU A 155 -11.80 -2.98 -6.52
CA LEU A 155 -12.38 -4.30 -6.32
C LEU A 155 -12.40 -5.12 -7.61
N SER A 156 -12.90 -4.53 -8.71
CA SER A 156 -12.98 -5.21 -10.01
C SER A 156 -11.61 -5.65 -10.52
N CYS A 157 -10.57 -4.84 -10.30
CA CYS A 157 -9.19 -5.19 -10.69
C CYS A 157 -8.63 -6.33 -9.84
N PHE A 158 -8.85 -6.33 -8.52
CA PHE A 158 -8.41 -7.42 -7.66
C PHE A 158 -9.16 -8.73 -7.94
N GLU A 159 -10.47 -8.66 -8.18
CA GLU A 159 -11.27 -9.81 -8.63
C GLU A 159 -10.74 -10.38 -9.94
N HIS A 160 -10.35 -9.52 -10.89
CA HIS A 160 -9.79 -9.97 -12.16
C HIS A 160 -8.40 -10.59 -12.01
N ALA A 161 -7.51 -9.97 -11.22
CA ALA A 161 -6.19 -10.53 -10.90
C ALA A 161 -6.30 -11.91 -10.23
N HIS A 162 -7.21 -12.05 -9.27
CA HIS A 162 -7.50 -13.31 -8.61
C HIS A 162 -8.11 -14.36 -9.58
N ALA A 163 -8.95 -13.95 -10.52
CA ALA A 163 -9.49 -14.86 -11.54
C ALA A 163 -8.40 -15.37 -12.50
N LEU A 164 -7.43 -14.53 -12.88
CA LEU A 164 -6.29 -14.91 -13.71
C LEU A 164 -5.30 -15.80 -12.94
N GLN A 165 -5.06 -15.49 -11.66
CA GLN A 165 -4.15 -16.20 -10.79
C GLN A 165 -4.81 -16.51 -9.43
N PRO A 166 -5.43 -17.70 -9.26
CA PRO A 166 -6.15 -18.09 -8.05
C PRO A 166 -5.32 -18.12 -6.76
N ASP A 167 -3.99 -18.22 -6.85
CA ASP A 167 -3.07 -18.25 -5.72
C ASP A 167 -2.39 -16.90 -5.43
N HIS A 168 -2.82 -15.82 -6.09
CA HIS A 168 -2.27 -14.48 -5.91
C HIS A 168 -2.70 -13.88 -4.55
N GLN A 169 -2.01 -14.27 -3.48
CA GLN A 169 -2.36 -13.96 -2.09
C GLN A 169 -2.57 -12.47 -1.81
N MET A 170 -1.77 -11.60 -2.43
CA MET A 170 -1.91 -10.15 -2.29
C MET A 170 -3.18 -9.60 -2.96
N ALA A 171 -3.61 -10.15 -4.10
CA ALA A 171 -4.85 -9.74 -4.76
C ALA A 171 -6.05 -10.16 -3.91
N ILE A 172 -6.02 -11.37 -3.34
CA ILE A 172 -7.06 -11.88 -2.43
C ILE A 172 -7.16 -10.99 -1.17
N LEU A 173 -6.02 -10.62 -0.58
CA LEU A 173 -5.98 -9.76 0.60
C LEU A 173 -6.55 -8.37 0.32
N TYR A 174 -6.17 -7.74 -0.80
CA TYR A 174 -6.71 -6.42 -1.15
C TYR A 174 -8.17 -6.47 -1.64
N GLN A 175 -8.61 -7.57 -2.26
CA GLN A 175 -10.02 -7.84 -2.52
C GLN A 175 -10.81 -7.85 -1.20
N ALA A 176 -10.27 -8.49 -0.16
CA ALA A 176 -10.87 -8.50 1.17
C ALA A 176 -10.97 -7.10 1.78
N HIS A 177 -9.90 -6.29 1.70
CA HIS A 177 -9.93 -4.88 2.11
C HIS A 177 -11.02 -4.09 1.36
N CYS A 178 -11.16 -4.28 0.05
CA CYS A 178 -12.21 -3.61 -0.72
C CYS A 178 -13.63 -4.01 -0.26
N TYR A 179 -13.90 -5.29 -0.04
CA TYR A 179 -15.19 -5.72 0.50
C TYR A 179 -15.44 -5.17 1.91
N HIS A 180 -14.38 -5.10 2.73
CA HIS A 180 -14.42 -4.56 4.08
C HIS A 180 -14.80 -3.07 4.07
N ASP A 181 -14.10 -2.26 3.27
CA ASP A 181 -14.37 -0.83 3.08
C ASP A 181 -15.79 -0.56 2.55
N LEU A 182 -16.33 -1.49 1.75
CA LEU A 182 -17.69 -1.41 1.20
C LEU A 182 -18.77 -1.97 2.15
N GLY A 183 -18.39 -2.52 3.31
CA GLY A 183 -19.31 -3.14 4.26
C GLY A 183 -19.95 -4.44 3.78
N VAL A 184 -19.36 -5.10 2.77
CA VAL A 184 -19.80 -6.41 2.26
C VAL A 184 -19.17 -7.51 3.12
N TRP A 185 -19.60 -7.56 4.39
CA TRP A 185 -18.93 -8.32 5.46
C TRP A 185 -18.74 -9.80 5.17
N GLN A 186 -19.72 -10.46 4.53
CA GLN A 186 -19.62 -11.89 4.22
C GLN A 186 -18.51 -12.17 3.20
N SER A 187 -18.40 -11.34 2.15
CA SER A 187 -17.37 -11.49 1.12
C SER A 187 -15.99 -11.11 1.65
N ALA A 188 -15.91 -10.06 2.48
CA ALA A 188 -14.66 -9.68 3.17
C ALA A 188 -14.14 -10.83 4.04
N TYR A 189 -15.01 -11.38 4.89
CA TYR A 189 -14.70 -12.51 5.77
C TYR A 189 -14.18 -13.73 5.00
N GLN A 190 -14.87 -14.12 3.92
CA GLN A 190 -14.45 -15.25 3.09
C GLN A 190 -13.10 -15.00 2.40
N SER A 191 -12.88 -13.79 1.91
CA SER A 191 -11.64 -13.43 1.22
C SER A 191 -10.46 -13.41 2.19
N TYR A 192 -10.60 -12.83 3.38
CA TYR A 192 -9.55 -12.86 4.40
C TYR A 192 -9.19 -14.28 4.88
N LEU A 193 -10.18 -15.19 4.96
CA LEU A 193 -9.93 -16.60 5.29
C LEU A 193 -9.20 -17.34 4.18
N ALA A 194 -9.39 -16.94 2.92
CA ALA A 194 -8.74 -17.55 1.77
C ALA A 194 -7.26 -17.15 1.63
N VAL A 195 -6.82 -16.09 2.31
CA VAL A 195 -5.41 -15.67 2.29
C VAL A 195 -4.54 -16.68 3.05
N ASP A 196 -3.63 -17.32 2.33
CA ASP A 196 -2.55 -18.13 2.87
C ASP A 196 -1.44 -17.22 3.43
N MET A 197 -1.61 -16.85 4.70
CA MET A 197 -0.64 -16.01 5.41
C MET A 197 0.69 -16.72 5.68
N ASP A 198 0.71 -18.05 5.76
CA ASP A 198 1.95 -18.79 6.01
C ASP A 198 2.85 -18.71 4.76
N SER A 199 2.28 -18.89 3.57
CA SER A 199 2.98 -18.66 2.31
C SER A 199 3.47 -17.21 2.17
N LEU A 200 2.61 -16.22 2.47
CA LEU A 200 3.00 -14.81 2.43
C LEU A 200 4.17 -14.48 3.36
N LEU A 201 4.13 -14.96 4.61
CA LEU A 201 5.19 -14.72 5.59
C LEU A 201 6.47 -15.50 5.27
N SER A 202 6.37 -16.66 4.63
CA SER A 202 7.56 -17.37 4.13
C SER A 202 8.29 -16.57 3.05
N GLN A 203 7.56 -15.85 2.20
CA GLN A 203 8.13 -15.02 1.14
C GLN A 203 8.55 -13.64 1.64
N HIS A 204 7.82 -13.10 2.61
CA HIS A 204 8.02 -11.78 3.20
C HIS A 204 7.95 -11.83 4.73
N PRO A 205 9.02 -12.30 5.41
CA PRO A 205 9.02 -12.48 6.87
C PRO A 205 8.76 -11.19 7.67
N THR A 206 9.06 -10.03 7.08
CA THR A 206 8.85 -8.71 7.70
C THR A 206 7.41 -8.20 7.59
N TRP A 207 6.48 -8.98 7.03
CA TRP A 207 5.08 -8.58 6.85
C TRP A 207 4.17 -9.11 7.96
N LEU A 208 4.71 -9.35 9.17
CA LEU A 208 3.93 -9.81 10.31
C LEU A 208 2.77 -8.86 10.64
N TRP A 209 2.99 -7.54 10.52
CA TRP A 209 1.93 -6.53 10.63
C TRP A 209 0.71 -6.81 9.76
N ARG A 210 0.88 -7.33 8.54
CA ARG A 210 -0.25 -7.68 7.66
C ARG A 210 -1.06 -8.84 8.21
N LYS A 211 -0.41 -9.82 8.84
CA LYS A 211 -1.08 -10.93 9.50
C LYS A 211 -1.94 -10.42 10.65
N LEU A 212 -1.36 -9.60 11.53
CA LEU A 212 -2.06 -9.05 12.69
C LEU A 212 -3.26 -8.22 12.25
N LYS A 213 -3.08 -7.35 11.25
CA LYS A 213 -4.16 -6.52 10.70
C LYS A 213 -5.28 -7.37 10.08
N ARG A 214 -4.93 -8.39 9.29
CA ARG A 214 -5.88 -9.34 8.71
C ARG A 214 -6.67 -10.06 9.81
N ASP A 215 -6.00 -10.54 10.86
CA ASP A 215 -6.63 -11.27 11.96
C ASP A 215 -7.62 -10.37 12.74
N GLU A 216 -7.25 -9.10 12.95
CA GLU A 216 -8.13 -8.08 13.53
C GLU A 216 -9.38 -7.83 12.66
N GLN A 217 -9.19 -7.66 11.35
CA GLN A 217 -10.28 -7.43 10.40
C GLN A 217 -11.21 -8.65 10.25
N LEU A 218 -10.67 -9.87 10.37
CA LEU A 218 -11.47 -11.10 10.47
C LEU A 218 -12.36 -11.10 11.72
N ALA A 219 -11.82 -10.64 12.86
CA ALA A 219 -12.60 -10.52 14.09
C ALA A 219 -13.76 -9.52 13.93
N LEU A 220 -13.52 -8.39 13.25
CA LEU A 220 -14.57 -7.39 12.99
C LEU A 220 -15.63 -7.94 12.02
N CYS A 221 -15.22 -8.58 10.94
CA CYS A 221 -16.16 -9.20 10.00
C CYS A 221 -17.05 -10.24 10.72
N ALA A 222 -16.46 -11.08 11.59
CA ALA A 222 -17.24 -12.01 12.41
C ALA A 222 -18.26 -11.29 13.31
N ALA A 223 -17.86 -10.19 13.96
CA ALA A 223 -18.76 -9.37 14.78
C ALA A 223 -19.92 -8.79 13.97
N LYS A 224 -19.63 -8.21 12.80
CA LYS A 224 -20.63 -7.63 11.88
C LYS A 224 -21.61 -8.66 11.32
N LEU A 225 -21.18 -9.91 11.21
CA LEU A 225 -22.02 -11.05 10.82
C LEU A 225 -22.82 -11.66 11.99
N GLY A 226 -22.73 -11.09 13.20
CA GLY A 226 -23.41 -11.60 14.40
C GLY A 226 -22.77 -12.86 14.99
N LYS A 227 -21.55 -13.21 14.57
CA LYS A 227 -20.79 -14.36 15.09
C LYS A 227 -19.99 -13.95 16.33
N THR A 228 -20.68 -13.51 17.38
CA THR A 228 -20.07 -12.92 18.58
C THR A 228 -19.00 -13.79 19.21
N GLN A 229 -19.28 -15.08 19.42
CA GLN A 229 -18.33 -16.01 20.04
C GLN A 229 -17.05 -16.17 19.21
N GLU A 230 -17.18 -16.26 17.88
CA GLU A 230 -16.02 -16.38 16.99
C GLU A 230 -15.19 -15.09 17.01
N SER A 231 -15.84 -13.93 16.98
CA SER A 231 -15.17 -12.63 17.07
C SER A 231 -14.39 -12.49 18.38
N THR A 232 -15.00 -12.85 19.52
CA THR A 232 -14.34 -12.88 20.84
C THR A 232 -13.10 -13.78 20.81
N GLN A 233 -13.22 -15.01 20.32
CA GLN A 233 -12.08 -15.94 20.25
C GLN A 233 -10.95 -15.40 19.36
N ARG A 234 -11.28 -14.75 18.24
CA ARG A 234 -10.27 -14.14 17.35
C ARG A 234 -9.55 -12.97 18.02
N LEU A 235 -10.26 -12.16 18.80
CA LEU A 235 -9.63 -11.08 19.58
C LEU A 235 -8.70 -11.62 20.66
N GLU A 236 -9.10 -12.69 21.36
CA GLU A 236 -8.22 -13.36 22.34
C GLU A 236 -6.93 -13.82 21.68
N GLN A 237 -7.03 -14.51 20.53
CA GLN A 237 -5.87 -14.98 19.78
C GLN A 237 -4.99 -13.85 19.25
N LEU A 238 -5.60 -12.76 18.78
CA LEU A 238 -4.87 -11.57 18.34
C LEU A 238 -4.09 -10.94 19.51
N PHE A 239 -4.74 -10.78 20.66
CA PHE A 239 -4.10 -10.19 21.84
C PHE A 239 -2.98 -11.10 22.38
N ASP A 240 -3.20 -12.41 22.42
CA ASP A 240 -2.15 -13.39 22.76
C ASP A 240 -0.94 -13.23 21.81
N ALA A 241 -1.19 -13.12 20.50
CA ALA A 241 -0.14 -12.96 19.50
C ALA A 241 0.64 -11.64 19.68
N ILE A 242 -0.05 -10.52 19.94
CA ILE A 242 0.58 -9.22 20.19
C ILE A 242 1.40 -9.25 21.48
N GLU A 243 0.88 -9.83 22.55
CA GLU A 243 1.58 -9.88 23.85
C GLU A 243 2.85 -10.72 23.78
N ALA A 244 2.87 -11.75 22.92
CA ALA A 244 4.03 -12.61 22.68
C ALA A 244 5.16 -11.94 21.87
N LEU A 245 4.89 -10.81 21.20
CA LEU A 245 5.92 -10.05 20.50
C LEU A 245 6.88 -9.37 21.47
N ASP A 246 8.14 -9.22 21.06
CA ASP A 246 9.07 -8.34 21.75
C ASP A 246 8.72 -6.85 21.54
N ASP A 247 9.36 -5.95 22.30
CA ASP A 247 9.04 -4.52 22.27
C ASP A 247 9.38 -3.86 20.92
N GLU A 248 10.40 -4.35 20.21
CA GLU A 248 10.77 -3.85 18.90
C GLU A 248 9.72 -4.26 17.86
N GLN A 249 9.34 -5.53 17.84
CA GLN A 249 8.28 -6.07 16.99
C GLN A 249 6.95 -5.36 17.23
N LYS A 250 6.55 -5.13 18.48
CA LYS A 250 5.33 -4.37 18.80
C LYS A 250 5.31 -3.01 18.14
N THR A 251 6.45 -2.31 18.16
CA THR A 251 6.59 -0.96 17.60
C THR A 251 6.41 -0.95 16.08
N TYR A 252 6.92 -1.97 15.38
CA TYR A 252 6.85 -2.02 13.91
C TYR A 252 5.60 -2.73 13.38
N ASP A 253 5.15 -3.78 14.07
CA ASP A 253 4.12 -4.67 13.54
C ASP A 253 2.69 -4.32 14.00
N VAL A 254 2.53 -3.61 15.11
CA VAL A 254 1.21 -3.20 15.62
C VAL A 254 0.96 -1.73 15.29
N THR A 255 0.46 -1.50 14.07
CA THR A 255 0.28 -0.13 13.55
C THR A 255 -0.88 0.62 14.21
N ASN A 256 -1.99 -0.07 14.49
CA ASN A 256 -3.17 0.42 15.20
C ASN A 256 -4.08 -0.76 15.59
N LEU A 257 -5.11 -0.50 16.39
CA LEU A 257 -6.12 -1.47 16.81
C LEU A 257 -7.55 -0.93 16.58
N ASP A 258 -7.77 -0.29 15.43
CA ASP A 258 -9.02 0.42 15.12
C ASP A 258 -10.24 -0.51 15.16
N GLU A 259 -10.13 -1.71 14.57
CA GLU A 259 -11.20 -2.70 14.48
C GLU A 259 -11.46 -3.37 15.84
N ALA A 260 -10.43 -3.68 16.63
CA ALA A 260 -10.61 -4.21 17.98
C ALA A 260 -11.36 -3.22 18.89
N VAL A 261 -11.02 -1.92 18.78
CA VAL A 261 -11.74 -0.84 19.45
C VAL A 261 -13.18 -0.79 18.96
N GLU A 262 -13.44 -0.85 17.66
CA GLU A 262 -14.81 -0.83 17.13
C GLU A 262 -15.65 -2.01 17.64
N ILE A 263 -15.10 -3.23 17.63
CA ILE A 263 -15.78 -4.44 18.10
C ILE A 263 -16.23 -4.27 19.54
N LEU A 264 -15.31 -3.88 20.43
CA LEU A 264 -15.58 -3.79 21.88
C LEU A 264 -16.39 -2.56 22.27
N CYS A 265 -16.43 -1.52 21.43
CA CYS A 265 -17.31 -0.36 21.63
C CYS A 265 -18.75 -0.63 21.16
N THR A 266 -18.92 -1.33 20.03
CA THR A 266 -20.18 -1.29 19.27
C THR A 266 -20.84 -2.63 19.04
N CYS A 267 -20.07 -3.72 19.05
CA CYS A 267 -20.56 -5.04 18.64
C CYS A 267 -20.65 -6.01 19.81
N ILE A 268 -19.71 -5.96 20.76
CA ILE A 268 -19.56 -6.95 21.83
C ILE A 268 -19.37 -6.26 23.17
N ASN A 269 -20.19 -6.65 24.15
CA ASN A 269 -19.99 -6.30 25.55
C ASN A 269 -19.17 -7.41 26.23
N HIS A 270 -17.85 -7.23 26.34
CA HIS A 270 -16.95 -8.19 26.99
C HIS A 270 -15.92 -7.49 27.88
N ALA A 271 -16.25 -7.31 29.16
CA ALA A 271 -15.47 -6.51 30.11
C ALA A 271 -13.98 -6.91 30.21
N GLU A 272 -13.66 -8.20 30.20
CA GLU A 272 -12.28 -8.68 30.30
C GLU A 272 -11.44 -8.31 29.07
N LEU A 273 -11.98 -8.49 27.86
CA LEU A 273 -11.32 -8.09 26.61
C LEU A 273 -11.19 -6.57 26.51
N SER A 274 -12.19 -5.82 26.96
CA SER A 274 -12.11 -4.36 27.05
C SER A 274 -10.96 -3.93 27.96
N GLN A 275 -10.83 -4.55 29.14
CA GLN A 275 -9.71 -4.27 30.04
C GLN A 275 -8.36 -4.65 29.45
N ARG A 276 -8.28 -5.79 28.74
CA ARG A 276 -7.06 -6.26 28.09
C ARG A 276 -6.64 -5.35 26.94
N LEU A 277 -7.58 -4.94 26.09
CA LEU A 277 -7.35 -3.94 25.04
C LEU A 277 -6.81 -2.63 25.65
N MET A 278 -7.39 -2.14 26.74
CA MET A 278 -6.91 -0.93 27.42
C MET A 278 -5.45 -1.05 27.90
N GLN A 279 -5.04 -2.21 28.38
CA GLN A 279 -3.65 -2.46 28.78
C GLN A 279 -2.73 -2.48 27.56
N LEU A 280 -3.13 -3.13 26.46
CA LEU A 280 -2.38 -3.14 25.21
C LEU A 280 -2.22 -1.73 24.62
N LEU A 281 -3.30 -0.97 24.52
CA LEU A 281 -3.25 0.42 24.02
C LEU A 281 -2.31 1.29 24.85
N LYS A 282 -2.23 1.06 26.16
CA LYS A 282 -1.27 1.74 27.04
C LYS A 282 0.17 1.32 26.75
N GLN A 283 0.42 0.03 26.58
CA GLN A 283 1.76 -0.49 26.30
C GLN A 283 2.29 -0.03 24.94
N LEU A 284 1.40 0.11 23.96
CA LEU A 284 1.71 0.52 22.59
C LEU A 284 1.73 2.03 22.37
N ASP A 285 1.53 2.84 23.44
CA ASP A 285 1.39 4.30 23.35
C ASP A 285 0.27 4.77 22.39
N LEU A 286 -0.81 4.00 22.30
CA LEU A 286 -1.95 4.26 21.41
C LEU A 286 -3.17 4.87 22.14
N LEU A 287 -3.10 5.09 23.46
CA LEU A 287 -4.25 5.60 24.24
C LEU A 287 -4.78 6.93 23.68
N THR A 288 -3.90 7.87 23.36
CA THR A 288 -4.29 9.20 22.86
C THR A 288 -5.07 9.13 21.54
N ARG A 289 -4.76 8.15 20.67
CA ARG A 289 -5.52 7.90 19.43
C ARG A 289 -6.98 7.52 19.71
N TYR A 290 -7.24 6.85 20.83
CA TYR A 290 -8.55 6.25 21.14
C TYR A 290 -9.29 6.88 22.32
N GLU A 291 -8.83 8.02 22.85
CA GLU A 291 -9.41 8.66 24.04
C GLU A 291 -10.94 8.78 23.98
N GLN A 292 -11.48 9.19 22.84
CA GLN A 292 -12.93 9.34 22.66
C GLN A 292 -13.66 8.00 22.71
N ALA A 293 -13.12 6.96 22.04
CA ALA A 293 -13.73 5.63 22.04
C ALA A 293 -13.69 5.01 23.44
N ILE A 294 -12.56 5.14 24.14
CA ILE A 294 -12.36 4.71 25.52
C ILE A 294 -13.36 5.38 26.46
N TYR A 295 -13.58 6.69 26.29
CA TYR A 295 -14.55 7.43 27.09
C TYR A 295 -15.99 6.90 26.90
N GLU A 296 -16.37 6.54 25.67
CA GLU A 296 -17.69 5.95 25.40
C GLU A 296 -17.82 4.52 25.96
N MET A 297 -16.76 3.71 25.94
CA MET A 297 -16.72 2.41 26.63
C MET A 297 -16.93 2.58 28.15
N ALA A 298 -16.36 3.63 28.75
CA ALA A 298 -16.50 3.88 30.17
C ALA A 298 -17.92 4.27 30.59
N LYS A 299 -18.64 5.05 29.77
CA LYS A 299 -20.03 5.44 30.02
C LYS A 299 -21.01 4.27 30.01
N THR A 300 -20.73 3.25 29.20
CA THR A 300 -21.60 2.07 29.08
C THR A 300 -21.40 1.05 30.21
N GLY A 301 -20.52 1.36 31.18
CA GLY A 301 -20.20 0.47 32.31
C GLY A 301 -19.22 -0.64 31.94
N LEU A 302 -18.52 -0.52 30.80
CA LEU A 302 -17.64 -1.54 30.24
C LEU A 302 -16.16 -1.39 30.65
N THR A 303 -15.82 -0.38 31.45
CA THR A 303 -14.46 -0.22 31.98
C THR A 303 -14.45 -0.14 33.51
N PRO A 304 -13.45 -0.71 34.20
CA PRO A 304 -13.20 -0.42 35.60
C PRO A 304 -12.88 1.07 35.79
N ALA A 305 -13.27 1.65 36.93
CA ALA A 305 -13.11 3.06 37.23
C ALA A 305 -11.65 3.55 37.02
N TYR A 306 -11.44 4.39 36.00
CA TYR A 306 -10.17 5.07 35.77
C TYR A 306 -9.97 6.13 36.87
N LYS A 307 -8.96 5.95 37.73
CA LYS A 307 -8.43 7.06 38.53
C LYS A 307 -7.40 7.79 37.69
N THR A 308 -7.71 9.01 37.31
CA THR A 308 -6.79 9.96 36.68
C THR A 308 -5.51 10.04 37.50
N ILE A 309 -4.35 9.85 36.85
CA ILE A 309 -3.03 10.20 37.39
C ILE A 309 -2.71 11.60 36.88
#